data_AF-A0A418ISC3-F1
#
_entry.id   AF-A0A418ISC3-F1
#
_cell.length_a   1.000
_cell.length_b   1.000
_cell.length_c   1.000
_cell.angle_alpha   90.00
_cell.angle_beta   90.00
_cell.angle_gamma   90.00
#
_symmetry.space_group_name_H-M   'P 1'
#
loop_
_entity.id
_entity.type
_entity.pdbx_description
1 polymer ?
#
loop_
_entity_poly.entity_id
_entity_poly.type
_entity_poly.pdbx_seq_one_letter_code
_entity_poly.pdbx_strand_id
1 'polypeptide(L)' 'MIIGIPKEIKNNENRVSLSPSGVHALVEQGHTVIVE' A
#
# COMPACT_ATOMS: atom_id res chain seq x y z
N MET A 1 6.47 10.70 5.79
CA MET A 1 7.34 9.75 5.06
C MET A 1 6.62 9.30 3.79
N ILE A 2 7.36 8.87 2.77
CA ILE A 2 6.76 8.30 1.54
C ILE A 2 6.78 6.77 1.66
N ILE A 3 5.64 6.13 1.44
CA ILE A 3 5.44 4.69 1.55
C ILE A 3 4.92 4.17 0.21
N GLY A 4 5.64 3.23 -0.41
CA GLY A 4 5.24 2.60 -1.66
C GLY A 4 4.59 1.23 -1.44
N ILE A 5 3.51 0.95 -2.16
CA ILE A 5 2.81 -0.34 -2.17
C ILE A 5 2.80 -0.85 -3.62
N PRO A 6 3.81 -1.63 -4.03
CA PRO A 6 3.86 -2.18 -5.37
C PRO A 6 2.92 -3.38 -5.51
N LYS A 7 2.48 -3.64 -6.74
CA LYS A 7 1.84 -4.89 -7.13
C LYS A 7 2.80 -6.06 -6.95
N GLU A 8 2.28 -7.17 -6.42
CA GLU A 8 2.99 -8.45 -6.40
C GLU A 8 3.15 -8.99 -7.83
N ILE A 9 4.41 -9.26 -8.22
CA ILE A 9 4.76 -9.77 -9.56
C ILE A 9 4.83 -11.30 -9.62
N LYS A 10 4.70 -11.98 -8.47
CA LYS A 10 4.80 -13.43 -8.40
C LYS A 10 3.57 -14.08 -9.02
N ASN A 11 3.80 -15.14 -9.80
CA ASN A 11 2.69 -15.86 -10.43
C ASN A 11 1.72 -16.43 -9.38
N ASN A 12 0.42 -16.28 -9.63
CA ASN A 12 -0.68 -16.63 -8.73
C ASN A 12 -0.66 -15.92 -7.37
N GLU A 13 0.02 -14.77 -7.25
CA GLU A 13 -0.05 -13.91 -6.08
C GLU A 13 -1.07 -12.79 -6.31
N ASN A 14 -2.16 -12.82 -5.57
CA ASN A 14 -3.25 -11.84 -5.66
C ASN A 14 -3.38 -10.98 -4.40
N ARG A 15 -2.46 -11.13 -3.44
CA ARG A 15 -2.43 -10.28 -2.24
C ARG A 15 -1.82 -8.92 -2.56
N VAL A 16 -2.06 -7.98 -1.66
CA VAL A 16 -1.47 -6.64 -1.64
C VAL A 16 -1.01 -6.35 -0.22
N SER A 17 0.07 -5.59 -0.06
CA SER A 17 0.72 -5.39 1.26
C SER A 17 -0.16 -4.64 2.26
N LEU A 18 -1.14 -3.86 1.80
CA LEU A 18 -2.02 -3.07 2.65
C LEU A 18 -3.43 -2.99 2.06
N SER A 19 -4.44 -3.03 2.92
CA SER A 19 -5.82 -2.73 2.53
C SER A 19 -6.07 -1.21 2.47
N PRO A 20 -7.13 -0.75 1.79
CA PRO A 20 -7.49 0.67 1.76
C PRO A 20 -7.64 1.29 3.16
N SER A 21 -8.17 0.55 4.14
CA SER A 21 -8.28 1.03 5.52
C SER A 21 -6.92 1.29 6.17
N GLY A 22 -5.92 0.46 5.88
CA GLY A 22 -4.55 0.70 6.35
C GLY A 22 -3.92 1.91 5.67
N VAL A 23 -4.19 2.11 4.37
CA VAL A 23 -3.70 3.30 3.63
C VAL A 23 -4.26 4.57 4.26
N HIS A 24 -5.57 4.56 4.59
CA HIS A 24 -6.23 5.69 5.22
C HIS A 24 -5.56 6.09 6.55
N ALA A 25 -5.30 5.12 7.44
CA ALA A 25 -4.64 5.37 8.71
C ALA A 25 -3.22 5.97 8.55
N LEU A 26 -2.45 5.51 7.55
CA LEU A 26 -1.13 6.06 7.26
C LEU A 26 -1.21 7.51 6.75
N VAL A 27 -2.21 7.81 5.91
CA VAL A 27 -2.43 9.16 5.40
C VAL A 27 -2.88 10.10 6.52
N GLU A 28 -3.75 9.67 7.43
CA GLU A 28 -4.15 10.44 8.61
C GLU A 28 -2.96 10.77 9.54
N GLN A 29 -1.97 9.88 9.60
CA GLN A 29 -0.71 10.12 10.32
C GLN A 29 0.27 11.04 9.56
N GLY A 30 -0.14 11.60 8.42
CA GLY A 30 0.66 12.53 7.61
C GLY A 30 1.69 11.84 6.73
N HIS A 31 1.50 10.55 6.40
CA HIS A 31 2.33 9.85 5.42
C HIS A 31 1.76 9.97 4.02
N THR A 32 2.64 10.01 3.02
CA THR A 32 2.26 9.97 1.61
C THR A 32 2.37 8.53 1.13
N VAL A 33 1.26 7.96 0.67
CA VAL A 33 1.21 6.58 0.17
C VAL A 33 1.09 6.59 -1.36
N ILE A 34 1.93 5.80 -2.03
CA ILE A 34 1.93 5.61 -3.49
C ILE A 34 1.64 4.14 -3.76
N VAL A 35 0.73 3.85 -4.69
CA VAL A 35 0.27 2.49 -5.02
C VAL A 35 0.48 2.23 -6.51
N GLU A 36 0.96 1.02 -6.85
CA GLU A 36 1.14 0.51 -8.23
C GLU A 36 0.34 -0.80 -8.43
#